data_AF-A0A7G6SEJ2-F1
#
_entry.id   AF-A0A7G6SEJ2-F1
#
_cell.length_a   1.000
_cell.length_b   1.000
_cell.length_c   1.000
_cell.angle_alpha   90.00
_cell.angle_beta   90.00
_cell.angle_gamma   90.00
#
_symmetry.space_group_name_H-M   'P 1'
#
loop_
_entity.id
_entity.type
_entity.pdbx_description
1 polymer ?
#
loop_
_entity_poly.entity_id
_entity_poly.type
_entity_poly.pdbx_seq_one_letter_code
_entity_poly.pdbx_strand_id
1 'polypeptide(L)' 'MKNRLALAILLPALLGIANCGAMRWMDESSRPSGSSKCAGWNRIRIKPETAVYLARNDFSAGIDIDSHNLNGQSNGCWK' A
#
# COMPACT_ATOMS: atom_id res chain seq x y z
N MET A 1 22.67 -35.20 34.20
CA MET A 1 21.92 -33.98 33.85
C MET A 1 22.81 -33.03 33.03
N LYS A 2 23.06 -33.33 31.76
CA LYS A 2 23.70 -32.43 30.79
C LYS A 2 23.14 -32.86 29.43
N ASN A 3 22.58 -31.91 28.65
CA ASN A 3 22.23 -31.99 27.21
C ASN A 3 20.86 -31.41 26.79
N ARG A 4 20.05 -30.83 27.69
CA ARG A 4 18.76 -30.21 27.29
C ARG A 4 18.80 -28.69 27.11
N LEU A 5 19.95 -28.05 27.27
CA LEU A 5 20.09 -26.59 27.13
C LEU A 5 20.55 -26.13 25.73
N ALA A 6 21.09 -27.03 24.90
CA ALA A 6 21.56 -26.67 23.56
C ALA A 6 20.41 -26.46 22.55
N LEU A 7 19.24 -27.07 22.78
CA LEU A 7 18.12 -27.00 21.84
C LEU A 7 17.31 -25.69 21.93
N ALA A 8 17.36 -25.01 23.09
CA ALA A 8 16.58 -23.79 23.34
C ALA A 8 17.19 -22.52 22.73
N ILE A 9 18.46 -22.57 22.29
CA ILE A 9 19.20 -21.41 21.76
C ILE A 9 19.10 -21.32 20.22
N LEU A 10 18.69 -22.40 19.55
CA LEU A 10 18.61 -22.45 18.08
C LEU A 10 17.24 -22.06 17.50
N LEU A 11 16.19 -21.97 18.32
CA LEU A 11 14.84 -21.62 17.87
C LEU A 11 14.64 -20.16 17.43
N PRO A 12 15.33 -19.13 17.96
CA PRO A 12 15.13 -17.75 17.53
C PRO A 12 15.68 -17.44 16.13
N ALA A 13 16.61 -18.26 15.62
CA ALA A 13 17.30 -18.00 14.35
C ALA A 13 16.44 -18.27 13.11
N LEU A 14 15.36 -19.07 13.23
CA LEU A 14 14.49 -19.42 12.11
C LEU A 14 13.31 -18.46 11.89
N LEU A 15 13.05 -17.56 12.84
CA LEU A 15 11.98 -16.55 12.74
C LEU A 15 12.47 -15.20 12.20
N GLY A 16 13.79 -15.03 11.98
CA GLY A 16 14.40 -13.78 11.51
C GLY A 16 14.32 -13.53 9.99
N ILE A 17 13.94 -14.53 9.19
CA ILE A 17 13.84 -14.40 7.71
C ILE A 17 12.45 -13.95 7.23
N ALA A 18 11.51 -13.71 8.14
CA ALA A 18 10.16 -13.25 7.80
C ALA A 18 9.99 -11.72 7.85
N ASN A 19 11.06 -10.91 7.74
CA ASN A 19 10.87 -9.48 7.52
C ASN A 19 12.05 -8.77 6.84
N CYS A 20 12.03 -8.69 5.50
CA CYS A 20 12.41 -7.47 4.80
C CYS A 20 11.79 -7.42 3.40
N GLY A 21 10.51 -7.73 3.28
CA GLY A 21 9.69 -7.40 2.12
C GLY A 21 9.04 -6.01 2.22
N ALA A 22 9.49 -5.18 3.16
CA ALA A 22 8.93 -3.87 3.43
C ALA A 22 9.17 -2.92 2.25
N MET A 23 8.09 -2.68 1.51
CA MET A 23 7.79 -1.43 0.77
C MET A 23 8.76 -0.99 -0.32
N ARG A 24 8.87 -1.78 -1.40
CA ARG A 24 9.45 -1.31 -2.68
C ARG A 24 8.58 -0.28 -3.43
N TRP A 25 7.48 0.19 -2.85
CA TRP A 25 6.58 1.17 -3.45
C TRP A 25 6.66 2.56 -2.80
N MET A 26 7.40 2.71 -1.70
CA MET A 26 7.74 4.01 -1.12
C MET A 26 9.12 4.40 -1.62
N ASP A 27 9.23 4.84 -2.88
CA ASP A 27 10.44 5.52 -3.32
C ASP A 27 10.55 6.84 -2.55
N GLU A 28 11.67 7.08 -1.89
CA GLU A 28 11.96 8.33 -1.19
C GLU A 28 11.83 9.55 -2.14
N SER A 29 12.02 9.35 -3.45
CA SER A 29 11.80 10.36 -4.48
C SER A 29 10.32 10.75 -4.69
N SER A 30 9.38 9.91 -4.23
CA SER A 30 7.94 10.18 -4.27
C SER A 30 7.45 11.01 -3.07
N ARG A 31 8.34 11.34 -2.12
CA ARG A 31 8.03 12.33 -1.08
C ARG A 31 7.80 13.68 -1.74
N PRO A 32 6.58 14.24 -1.69
CA PRO A 32 6.29 15.53 -2.26
C PRO A 32 7.14 16.57 -1.55
N SER A 33 8.05 17.22 -2.28
CA SER A 33 8.83 18.36 -1.78
C SER A 33 7.91 19.57 -1.65
N GLY A 34 7.17 19.63 -0.55
CA GLY A 34 6.29 20.75 -0.20
C GLY A 34 4.93 20.30 0.32
N SER A 35 4.36 21.11 1.22
CA SER A 35 3.00 20.96 1.76
C SER A 35 1.92 21.27 0.71
N SER A 36 2.05 20.72 -0.50
CA SER A 36 1.04 20.88 -1.53
C SER A 36 -0.21 20.10 -1.14
N LYS A 37 -1.39 20.61 -1.51
CA LYS A 37 -2.68 19.92 -1.26
C LYS A 37 -2.75 18.50 -1.85
N CYS A 38 -1.80 18.16 -2.70
CA CYS A 38 -1.71 16.91 -3.43
C CYS A 38 -0.59 16.00 -2.89
N ALA A 39 0.09 16.43 -1.82
CA ALA A 39 1.18 15.68 -1.24
C ALA A 39 0.68 14.33 -0.71
N GLY A 40 1.23 13.23 -1.25
CA GLY A 40 0.84 11.86 -0.90
C GLY A 40 -0.39 11.34 -1.64
N TRP A 41 -1.00 12.16 -2.49
CA TRP A 41 -2.14 11.76 -3.32
C TRP A 41 -1.67 11.32 -4.71
N ASN A 42 -2.24 10.23 -5.21
CA ASN A 42 -2.03 9.76 -6.57
C ASN A 42 -3.37 9.48 -7.25
N ARG A 43 -3.48 9.76 -8.54
CA ARG A 43 -4.66 9.42 -9.33
C ARG A 43 -4.76 7.90 -9.46
N ILE A 44 -5.90 7.34 -9.08
CA ILE A 44 -6.16 5.90 -9.19
C ILE A 44 -6.64 5.61 -10.61
N ARG A 45 -5.92 4.75 -11.33
CA ARG A 45 -6.32 4.27 -12.65
C ARG A 45 -6.76 2.81 -12.54
N ILE A 46 -8.01 2.55 -12.91
CA ILE A 46 -8.55 1.18 -12.99
C ILE A 46 -8.72 0.79 -14.45
N LYS A 47 -8.48 -0.48 -14.75
CA LYS A 47 -8.78 -1.03 -16.07
C LYS A 47 -10.28 -1.25 -16.22
N PRO A 48 -10.84 -1.26 -17.45
CA PRO A 48 -12.27 -1.47 -17.67
C PRO A 48 -12.81 -2.75 -17.02
N GLU A 49 -12.06 -3.86 -17.09
CA GLU A 49 -12.44 -5.12 -16.45
C GLU A 49 -12.53 -5.01 -14.93
N THR A 50 -11.67 -4.21 -14.31
CA THR A 50 -11.73 -3.92 -12.87
C THR A 50 -12.93 -3.05 -12.53
N ALA A 51 -13.27 -2.05 -13.37
CA ALA A 51 -14.47 -1.25 -13.17
C ALA A 51 -15.74 -2.10 -13.21
N VAL A 52 -15.84 -3.04 -14.16
CA VAL A 52 -16.96 -3.99 -14.22
C VAL A 52 -16.99 -4.91 -12.99
N TYR A 53 -15.83 -5.38 -12.54
CA TYR A 53 -15.74 -6.19 -11.33
C TYR A 53 -16.24 -5.42 -10.09
N LEU A 54 -15.77 -4.19 -9.88
CA LEU A 54 -16.18 -3.35 -8.75
C LEU A 54 -17.68 -3.07 -8.80
N ALA A 55 -18.22 -2.73 -9.97
CA ALA A 55 -19.65 -2.49 -10.12
C ALA A 55 -20.53 -3.69 -9.70
N ARG A 56 -20.02 -4.92 -9.82
CA ARG A 56 -20.75 -6.15 -9.47
C ARG A 56 -20.48 -6.63 -8.04
N ASN A 57 -19.26 -6.45 -7.55
CA ASN A 57 -18.78 -7.15 -6.34
C ASN A 57 -18.47 -6.21 -5.18
N ASP A 58 -18.16 -4.94 -5.45
CA ASP A 58 -17.85 -3.93 -4.44
C ASP A 58 -18.12 -2.53 -5.00
N PHE A 59 -19.41 -2.20 -5.10
CA PHE A 59 -19.85 -0.95 -5.69
C PHE A 59 -19.36 0.25 -4.87
N SER A 60 -19.32 0.12 -3.55
CA SER A 60 -18.79 1.12 -2.61
C SER A 60 -17.35 1.50 -2.95
N ALA A 61 -16.46 0.52 -3.12
CA ALA A 61 -15.07 0.82 -3.46
C ALA A 61 -14.94 1.54 -4.82
N GLY A 62 -15.81 1.23 -5.78
CA GLY A 62 -15.88 1.95 -7.05
C GLY A 62 -16.21 3.44 -6.87
N ILE A 63 -17.21 3.75 -6.03
CA ILE A 63 -17.61 5.13 -5.71
C ILE A 63 -16.50 5.86 -4.93
N ASP A 64 -15.86 5.21 -3.98
CA ASP A 64 -14.78 5.82 -3.20
C ASP A 64 -13.57 6.17 -4.07
N ILE A 65 -13.22 5.30 -5.02
CA ILE A 65 -12.17 5.56 -6.01
C ILE A 65 -12.54 6.75 -6.90
N ASP A 66 -13.79 6.82 -7.36
CA ASP A 66 -14.27 7.94 -8.17
C ASP A 66 -14.25 9.27 -7.39
N SER A 67 -14.76 9.27 -6.16
CA SER A 67 -14.74 10.41 -5.24
C SER A 67 -13.32 10.90 -4.95
N HIS A 68 -12.38 9.97 -4.70
CA HIS A 68 -10.96 10.29 -4.54
C HIS A 68 -10.41 11.02 -5.78
N ASN A 69 -10.71 10.49 -6.97
CA ASN A 69 -10.29 11.05 -8.24
C ASN A 69 -10.95 12.42 -8.54
N LEU A 70 -12.21 12.62 -8.17
CA LEU A 70 -12.90 13.91 -8.30
C LEU A 70 -12.35 14.96 -7.32
N ASN A 71 -12.04 14.55 -6.09
CA ASN A 71 -11.50 15.45 -5.08
C ASN A 71 -10.14 16.01 -5.50
N GLY A 72 -9.21 15.18 -5.95
CA GLY A 72 -7.93 15.71 -6.39
C GLY A 72 -8.00 16.46 -7.72
N GLN A 73 -8.98 16.21 -8.59
CA GLN A 73 -9.22 17.08 -9.75
C GLN A 73 -9.65 18.47 -9.29
N SER A 74 -10.60 18.53 -8.34
CA SER A 74 -11.09 19.78 -7.75
C SER A 74 -9.99 20.56 -7.02
N ASN A 75 -8.98 19.86 -6.49
CA ASN A 75 -7.82 20.46 -5.84
C ASN A 75 -6.63 20.72 -6.79
N GLY A 76 -6.79 20.47 -8.11
CA GLY A 76 -5.75 20.73 -9.11
C GLY A 76 -4.58 19.73 -9.09
N CYS A 77 -4.76 18.57 -8.48
CA CYS A 77 -3.73 17.54 -8.36
C CYS A 77 -3.48 16.77 -9.66
N TRP A 78 -4.46 16.73 -10.56
CA TRP A 78 -4.33 16.13 -11.89
C TRP A 78 -5.21 16.85 -12.90
N LYS A 79 -4.80 16.74 -14.17
CA LYS A 79 -5.49 17.29 -15.34
C LYS A 79 -6.13 16.16 -16.16
#